data_AF-A0A6C0TX89-F1
#
_entry.id   AF-A0A6C0TX89-F1
#
_cell.length_a   1.000
_cell.length_b   1.000
_cell.length_c   1.000
_cell.angle_alpha   90.00
_cell.angle_beta   90.00
_cell.angle_gamma   90.00
#
_symmetry.space_group_name_H-M   'P 1'
#
loop_
_entity.id
_entity.type
_entity.pdbx_description
1 polymer ?
#
loop_
_entity_poly.entity_id
_entity_poly.type
_entity_poly.pdbx_seq_one_letter_code
_entity_poly.pdbx_strand_id
1 'polypeptide(L)'
;MVDYGGGLGSEGPQQYEQLLSVPPGRQLTIGVAALDADLAQLQTLDLHQYRRLLLVVKAWEPPMAELLDALAPLASLDRCTVLLLPLPGKPTPRRKVEDWHAFARRLPFASVDVQLLNRVVD
;
A
#
# COMPACT_ATOMS: atom_id res chain seq x y z
N MET A 1 4.16 -6.36 2.80
CA MET A 1 3.80 -4.94 2.61
C MET A 1 4.22 -4.57 1.20
N VAL A 2 3.40 -3.78 0.52
CA VAL A 2 3.72 -3.17 -0.78
C VAL A 2 3.79 -1.65 -0.60
N ASP A 3 4.89 -1.03 -0.98
CA ASP A 3 5.06 0.41 -1.10
C ASP A 3 4.86 0.82 -2.57
N TYR A 4 3.72 1.44 -2.87
CA TYR A 4 3.37 1.82 -4.23
C TYR A 4 3.95 3.19 -4.59
N GLY A 5 4.68 3.25 -5.70
CA GLY A 5 5.36 4.47 -6.17
C GLY A 5 6.53 4.90 -5.28
N GLY A 6 7.04 4.00 -4.42
CA GLY A 6 8.18 4.24 -3.54
C GLY A 6 7.97 5.37 -2.55
N GLY A 7 6.77 5.49 -1.98
CA GLY A 7 6.37 6.61 -1.13
C GLY A 7 7.19 6.73 0.16
N LEU A 8 7.64 5.61 0.73
CA LEU A 8 8.40 5.60 1.99
C LEU A 8 9.84 6.12 1.83
N GLY A 9 10.37 6.12 0.60
CA GLY A 9 11.72 6.59 0.30
C GLY A 9 12.78 5.95 1.21
N SER A 10 13.66 6.77 1.79
CA SER A 10 14.73 6.33 2.68
C SER A 10 14.31 6.14 4.15
N GLU A 11 13.12 6.61 4.54
CA GLU A 11 12.68 6.59 5.94
C GLU A 11 12.34 5.16 6.40
N GLY A 12 11.91 4.30 5.47
CA GLY A 12 11.59 2.91 5.75
C GLY A 12 10.37 2.71 6.67
N PRO A 13 9.90 1.47 6.85
CA PRO A 13 8.62 1.24 7.53
C PRO A 13 8.66 1.44 9.05
N GLN A 14 9.83 1.36 9.66
CA GLN A 14 10.00 1.45 11.12
C GLN A 14 9.64 2.83 11.69
N GLN A 15 9.53 3.84 10.83
CA GLN A 15 9.12 5.19 11.19
C GLN A 15 7.62 5.33 11.40
N TYR A 16 6.83 4.28 11.16
CA TYR A 16 5.37 4.34 11.15
C TYR A 16 4.73 3.26 12.02
N GLU A 17 3.78 3.66 12.87
CA GLU A 17 3.16 2.81 13.90
C GLU A 17 2.56 1.52 13.31
N GLN A 18 1.80 1.65 12.21
CA GLN A 18 1.12 0.54 11.55
C GLN A 18 2.08 -0.46 10.89
N LEU A 19 3.34 -0.07 10.70
CA LEU A 19 4.33 -0.83 9.94
C LEU A 19 5.44 -1.43 10.81
N LEU A 20 5.48 -1.12 12.12
CA LEU A 20 6.50 -1.64 13.05
C LEU A 20 6.61 -3.17 13.04
N SER A 21 5.48 -3.87 12.85
CA SER A 21 5.42 -5.34 12.82
C SER A 21 5.83 -5.97 11.49
N VAL A 22 6.11 -5.19 10.45
CA VAL A 22 6.43 -5.72 9.11
C VAL A 22 7.84 -6.34 9.15
N PRO A 23 7.98 -7.66 8.93
CA PRO A 23 9.30 -8.29 8.98
C PRO A 23 10.23 -7.76 7.88
N PRO A 24 11.54 -7.70 8.13
CA PRO A 24 12.53 -7.48 7.08
C PRO A 24 12.32 -8.47 5.92
N GLY A 25 12.51 -8.03 4.68
CA GLY A 25 12.33 -8.86 3.48
C GLY A 25 10.87 -9.16 3.10
N ARG A 26 9.88 -8.72 3.90
CA ARG A 26 8.43 -8.81 3.57
C ARG A 26 7.91 -7.48 3.00
N GLN A 27 8.77 -6.75 2.31
CA GLN A 27 8.54 -5.41 1.79
C GLN A 27 8.89 -5.42 0.29
N LEU A 28 7.99 -4.88 -0.52
CA LEU A 28 8.18 -4.78 -1.96
C LEU A 28 7.80 -3.38 -2.38
N THR A 29 8.57 -2.79 -3.30
CA THR A 29 8.23 -1.53 -3.93
C THR A 29 7.79 -1.83 -5.35
N ILE A 30 6.62 -1.33 -5.76
CA ILE A 30 6.08 -1.47 -7.12
C ILE A 30 5.59 -0.10 -7.61
N GLY A 31 5.22 0.03 -8.88
CA GLY A 31 4.76 1.30 -9.46
C GLY A 31 5.89 2.30 -9.70
N VAL A 32 7.14 1.83 -9.67
CA VAL A 32 8.36 2.59 -10.02
C VAL A 32 9.02 2.05 -11.28
N ALA A 33 8.72 0.79 -11.65
CA ALA A 33 9.18 0.14 -12.86
C ALA A 33 8.03 0.05 -13.88
N ALA A 34 8.28 -0.62 -15.02
CA ALA A 34 7.22 -0.97 -15.95
C ALA A 34 6.26 -1.99 -15.31
N LEU A 35 4.97 -1.91 -15.63
CA LEU A 35 3.93 -2.76 -15.06
C LEU A 35 4.27 -4.26 -15.15
N ASP A 36 4.80 -4.73 -16.28
CA ASP A 36 5.16 -6.15 -16.45
C ASP A 36 6.26 -6.60 -15.48
N ALA A 37 7.20 -5.72 -15.14
CA ALA A 37 8.26 -6.01 -14.18
C ALA A 37 7.70 -6.11 -12.75
N ASP A 38 6.79 -5.20 -12.39
CA ASP A 38 6.10 -5.23 -11.10
C ASP A 38 5.25 -6.51 -10.97
N LEU A 39 4.50 -6.87 -12.03
CA LEU A 39 3.69 -8.08 -12.06
C LEU A 39 4.56 -9.34 -11.92
N ALA A 40 5.68 -9.41 -12.65
CA ALA A 40 6.61 -10.52 -12.54
C ALA A 40 7.15 -10.67 -11.11
N GLN A 41 7.49 -9.55 -10.44
CA GLN A 41 7.94 -9.58 -9.04
C GLN A 41 6.85 -10.08 -8.09
N LEU A 42 5.62 -9.59 -8.22
CA LEU A 42 4.49 -10.00 -7.37
C LEU A 42 4.13 -11.49 -7.55
N GLN A 43 4.29 -12.03 -8.76
CA GLN A 43 4.04 -13.43 -9.06
C GLN A 43 5.05 -14.39 -8.42
N THR A 44 6.23 -13.92 -8.00
CA THR A 44 7.21 -14.75 -7.27
C THR A 44 6.83 -15.03 -5.82
N LEU A 45 5.81 -14.36 -5.30
CA LEU A 45 5.44 -14.44 -3.89
C LEU A 45 4.64 -15.70 -3.59
N ASP A 46 5.07 -16.43 -2.56
CA ASP A 46 4.26 -17.48 -1.96
C ASP A 46 3.16 -16.86 -1.07
N LEU A 47 2.01 -16.58 -1.69
CA LEU A 47 0.90 -15.87 -1.04
C LEU A 47 0.29 -16.65 0.14
N HIS A 48 0.49 -17.99 0.21
CA HIS A 48 0.02 -18.79 1.35
C HIS A 48 0.68 -18.40 2.67
N GLN A 49 1.83 -17.72 2.63
CA GLN A 49 2.54 -17.23 3.81
C GLN A 49 2.03 -15.88 4.32
N TYR A 50 1.00 -15.31 3.70
CA TYR A 50 0.49 -13.98 4.01
C TYR A 50 -0.99 -14.06 4.35
N ARG A 51 -1.40 -13.35 5.41
CA ARG A 51 -2.81 -13.25 5.81
C ARG A 51 -3.50 -11.96 5.36
N ARG A 52 -2.70 -10.95 5.03
CA ARG A 52 -3.18 -9.63 4.60
C ARG A 52 -2.11 -8.89 3.81
N LEU A 53 -2.55 -8.02 2.91
CA LEU A 53 -1.75 -6.98 2.29
C LEU A 53 -1.79 -5.70 3.14
N LEU A 54 -0.63 -5.10 3.35
CA LEU A 54 -0.51 -3.69 3.74
C LEU A 54 0.00 -2.94 2.52
N LEU A 55 -0.84 -2.07 1.96
CA LEU A 55 -0.56 -1.30 0.76
C LEU A 55 -0.31 0.16 1.15
N VAL A 56 0.92 0.63 1.03
CA VAL A 56 1.27 2.02 1.29
C VAL A 56 1.15 2.82 0.00
N VAL A 57 0.44 3.94 0.06
CA VAL A 57 0.24 4.87 -1.07
C VAL A 57 0.39 6.30 -0.57
N LYS A 58 0.88 7.21 -1.42
CA LYS A 58 0.89 8.64 -1.08
C LYS A 58 -0.54 9.17 -1.08
N ALA A 59 -0.99 9.67 0.05
CA ALA A 59 -2.39 10.07 0.25
C ALA A 59 -2.86 11.20 -0.68
N TRP A 60 -1.92 12.01 -1.18
CA TRP A 60 -2.20 13.19 -1.99
C TRP A 60 -2.37 12.89 -3.48
N GLU A 61 -1.79 11.78 -3.94
CA GLU A 61 -1.96 11.29 -5.30
C GLU A 61 -3.39 10.75 -5.44
N PRO A 62 -4.06 11.00 -6.58
CA PRO A 62 -5.35 10.38 -6.84
C PRO A 62 -5.17 8.86 -6.99
N PRO A 63 -6.17 8.05 -6.61
CA PRO A 63 -6.11 6.61 -6.86
C PRO A 63 -6.01 6.33 -8.36
N MET A 64 -4.97 5.59 -8.76
CA MET A 64 -4.70 5.32 -10.18
C MET A 64 -5.36 4.02 -10.61
N ALA A 65 -5.90 3.98 -11.84
CA ALA A 65 -6.52 2.77 -12.37
C ALA A 65 -5.54 1.60 -12.44
N GLU A 66 -4.29 1.87 -12.81
CA GLU A 66 -3.21 0.87 -12.95
C GLU A 66 -2.90 0.16 -11.63
N LEU A 67 -3.22 0.77 -10.48
CA LEU A 67 -3.06 0.13 -9.18
C LEU A 67 -3.98 -1.09 -9.03
N LEU A 68 -5.15 -1.10 -9.67
CA LEU A 68 -6.03 -2.29 -9.69
C LEU A 68 -5.34 -3.45 -10.40
N ASP A 69 -4.81 -3.17 -11.60
CA ASP A 69 -4.15 -4.17 -12.43
C ASP A 69 -2.87 -4.69 -11.76
N ALA A 70 -2.08 -3.79 -11.18
CA ALA A 70 -0.87 -4.14 -10.43
C ALA A 70 -1.17 -5.05 -9.22
N LEU A 71 -2.33 -4.91 -8.58
CA LEU A 71 -2.71 -5.72 -7.42
C LEU A 71 -3.42 -7.03 -7.77
N ALA A 72 -3.80 -7.24 -9.03
CA ALA A 72 -4.49 -8.44 -9.47
C ALA A 72 -3.78 -9.76 -9.09
N PRO A 73 -2.43 -9.88 -9.15
CA PRO A 73 -1.73 -11.09 -8.70
C PRO A 73 -1.92 -11.41 -7.21
N LEU A 74 -2.28 -10.42 -6.38
CA LEU A 74 -2.44 -10.55 -4.94
C LEU A 74 -3.88 -10.84 -4.51
N ALA A 75 -4.81 -10.99 -5.47
CA ALA A 75 -6.25 -11.14 -5.21
C ALA A 75 -6.63 -12.40 -4.41
N SER A 76 -5.72 -13.36 -4.26
CA SER A 76 -5.94 -14.54 -3.39
C SER A 76 -5.80 -14.22 -1.89
N LEU A 77 -5.34 -13.02 -1.52
CA LEU A 77 -5.35 -12.56 -0.14
C LEU A 77 -6.75 -12.05 0.22
N ASP A 78 -7.25 -12.43 1.40
CA ASP A 78 -8.61 -12.01 1.81
C ASP A 78 -8.69 -10.53 2.23
N ARG A 79 -7.59 -9.97 2.74
CA ARG A 79 -7.59 -8.67 3.42
C ARG A 79 -6.53 -7.74 2.87
N CYS A 80 -6.92 -6.49 2.65
CA CYS A 80 -6.01 -5.40 2.33
C CYS A 80 -6.26 -4.20 3.27
N THR A 81 -5.18 -3.59 3.75
CA THR A 81 -5.25 -2.28 4.40
C THR A 81 -4.47 -1.29 3.54
N VAL A 82 -5.16 -0.29 3.01
CA VAL A 82 -4.58 0.86 2.31
C VAL A 82 -4.12 1.86 3.36
N LEU A 83 -2.82 2.08 3.43
CA LEU A 83 -2.15 2.99 4.36
C LEU A 83 -1.78 4.26 3.62
N LEU A 84 -2.47 5.35 3.97
CA LEU A 84 -2.33 6.65 3.34
C LEU A 84 -1.16 7.41 3.96
N LEU A 85 -0.05 7.46 3.25
CA LEU A 85 1.15 8.20 3.64
C LEU A 85 0.91 9.71 3.44
N PRO A 86 0.88 10.53 4.51
CA PRO A 86 0.81 11.98 4.39
C PRO A 86 2.09 12.55 3.78
N LEU A 87 2.00 13.77 3.23
CA LEU A 87 3.20 14.52 2.87
C LEU A 87 3.89 15.03 4.15
N PRO A 88 5.23 15.15 4.15
CA PRO A 88 5.97 15.71 5.28
C PRO A 88 5.42 17.08 5.69
N GLY A 89 5.09 17.23 6.97
CA GLY A 89 4.55 18.47 7.54
C GLY A 89 3.15 18.88 7.05
N LYS A 90 2.45 18.02 6.29
CA LYS A 90 1.14 18.35 5.72
C LYS A 90 0.09 17.27 6.04
N PRO A 91 -0.94 17.58 6.84
CA PRO A 91 -1.99 16.62 7.15
C PRO A 91 -2.80 16.28 5.89
N THR A 92 -3.19 15.02 5.74
CA THR A 92 -4.02 14.57 4.62
C THR A 92 -5.42 15.18 4.71
N PRO A 93 -5.89 15.92 3.69
CA PRO A 93 -7.24 16.49 3.69
C PRO A 93 -8.31 15.40 3.66
N ARG A 94 -9.43 15.60 4.38
CA ARG A 94 -10.55 14.65 4.43
C ARG A 94 -11.03 14.19 3.05
N ARG A 95 -11.16 15.11 2.09
CA ARG A 95 -11.57 14.78 0.70
C ARG A 95 -10.67 13.72 0.05
N LYS A 96 -9.36 13.76 0.32
CA LYS A 96 -8.41 12.79 -0.23
C LYS A 96 -8.61 11.41 0.39
N VAL A 97 -8.89 11.36 1.70
CA VAL A 97 -9.24 10.11 2.39
C VAL A 97 -10.53 9.52 1.81
N GLU A 98 -11.54 10.35 1.54
CA GLU A 98 -12.80 9.93 0.92
C GLU A 98 -12.61 9.37 -0.51
N ASP A 99 -11.76 10.00 -1.33
CA ASP A 99 -11.38 9.49 -2.65
C ASP A 99 -10.78 8.07 -2.56
N TRP A 100 -9.86 7.87 -1.60
CA TRP A 100 -9.24 6.56 -1.37
C TRP A 100 -10.23 5.52 -0.83
N HIS A 101 -11.17 5.90 0.04
CA HIS A 101 -12.25 5.00 0.47
C HIS A 101 -13.15 4.58 -0.69
N ALA A 102 -13.48 5.51 -1.60
CA ALA A 102 -14.29 5.20 -2.77
C ALA A 102 -13.57 4.23 -3.71
N PHE A 103 -12.27 4.46 -3.94
CA PHE A 103 -11.43 3.57 -4.77
C PHE A 103 -11.21 2.20 -4.13
N ALA A 104 -10.95 2.15 -2.82
CA ALA A 104 -10.68 0.92 -2.06
C ALA A 104 -11.76 -0.17 -2.25
N ARG A 105 -13.02 0.23 -2.46
CA ARG A 105 -14.15 -0.67 -2.73
C ARG A 105 -14.03 -1.45 -4.05
N ARG A 106 -13.17 -1.00 -4.96
CA ARG A 106 -12.93 -1.63 -6.26
C ARG A 106 -11.74 -2.61 -6.22
N LEU A 107 -10.97 -2.61 -5.13
CA LEU A 107 -9.79 -3.48 -5.03
C LEU A 107 -10.20 -4.95 -4.95
N PRO A 108 -9.36 -5.88 -5.44
CA PRO A 108 -9.71 -7.28 -5.60
C PRO A 108 -9.55 -8.10 -4.31
N PHE A 109 -9.96 -7.55 -3.16
CA PHE A 109 -9.86 -8.23 -1.85
C PHE A 109 -11.23 -8.33 -1.21
N ALA A 110 -11.49 -9.40 -0.46
CA ALA A 110 -12.77 -9.60 0.21
C ALA A 110 -13.06 -8.54 1.28
N SER A 111 -12.02 -8.03 1.96
CA SER A 111 -12.12 -6.95 2.93
C SER A 111 -11.03 -5.93 2.72
N VAL A 112 -11.41 -4.66 2.57
CA VAL A 112 -10.48 -3.55 2.40
C VAL A 112 -10.74 -2.49 3.46
N ASP A 113 -9.69 -2.08 4.15
CA ASP A 113 -9.70 -0.96 5.08
C ASP A 113 -8.78 0.16 4.58
N VAL A 114 -9.06 1.41 4.97
CA VAL A 114 -8.23 2.56 4.63
C VAL A 114 -7.91 3.32 5.90
N GLN A 115 -6.62 3.52 6.16
CA GLN A 115 -6.14 4.19 7.36
C GLN A 115 -5.10 5.25 7.00
N LEU A 116 -5.02 6.31 7.80
CA LEU A 116 -3.87 7.22 7.75
C LEU A 116 -2.66 6.52 8.34
N LEU A 117 -1.51 6.68 7.68
CA LEU A 117 -0.25 6.19 8.20
C LEU A 117 0.32 7.22 9.18
N ASN A 118 0.52 6.82 10.43
CA ASN A 118 1.00 7.70 11.48
C ASN A 118 2.50 7.47 11.68
N ARG A 119 3.26 8.55 11.77
CA ARG A 119 4.65 8.47 12.19
C ARG A 119 4.70 8.09 13.67
N VAL A 120 5.69 7.28 14.04
CA VAL A 120 6.07 7.11 15.44
C VAL A 120 6.51 8.48 15.94
N VAL A 121 5.83 8.98 16.96
CA VAL A 121 6.21 10.23 17.63
C VAL A 121 7.27 9.84 18.68
N ASP A 122 8.44 10.46 18.60
CA ASP A 122 9.45 10.40 19.68
C ASP A 122 8.98 11.14 20.93
#